data_AF-A0AA88YC77-F1
#
_entry.id   AF-A0AA88YC77-F1
#
_cell.length_a   1.000
_cell.length_b   1.000
_cell.length_c   1.000
_cell.angle_alpha   90.00
_cell.angle_beta   90.00
_cell.angle_gamma   90.00
#
_symmetry.space_group_name_H-M   'P 1'
#
loop_
_entity.id
_entity.type
_entity.pdbx_description
1 polymer ?
#
loop_
_entity_poly.entity_id
_entity_poly.type
_entity_poly.pdbx_seq_one_letter_code
_entity_poly.pdbx_strand_id
1 'polypeptide(L)'
;MVIGSVADLGPDSPKRCATDWYHYRCFWTLSPYKNQLRGVDSDTLNEILAGLSGLTKADKFTFQNEASCPPVLNKRTVCIQYFPHRFFKVRPSNIAKPSKIGITLSKDQWRELIKIQNGITSATKIMAVKGSEKKTKKSDKKKEDNSKIEDEEDDDDELPGQILFSLSWKRRVSIFECNEEAVVDIREYTEEKTFKRSTKGVALSVAQWTKLLEEMPNIDCLVQRLGI
;
A
#
# COMPACT_ATOMS: atom_id res chain seq x y z
N MET A 1 -27.33 26.87 5.25
CA MET A 1 -26.27 26.41 4.35
C MET A 1 -24.94 26.87 4.91
N VAL A 2 -24.03 25.93 5.18
CA VAL A 2 -22.68 26.20 5.68
C VAL A 2 -21.71 25.87 4.55
N ILE A 3 -20.81 26.79 4.20
CA ILE A 3 -19.80 26.58 3.18
C ILE A 3 -18.45 26.42 3.90
N GLY A 4 -17.76 25.31 3.61
CA GLY A 4 -16.38 25.11 4.02
C GLY A 4 -15.42 25.62 2.95
N SER A 5 -14.41 26.40 3.32
CA SER A 5 -13.26 26.66 2.46
C SER A 5 -12.08 25.83 2.92
N VAL A 6 -11.46 25.10 2.00
CA VAL A 6 -10.19 24.40 2.24
C VAL A 6 -9.10 25.19 1.52
N ALA A 7 -8.18 25.77 2.28
CA ALA A 7 -7.00 26.39 1.70
C ALA A 7 -5.77 25.52 1.93
N ASP A 8 -5.08 25.17 0.85
CA ASP A 8 -3.74 24.61 0.92
C ASP A 8 -2.77 25.75 1.22
N LEU A 9 -2.15 25.69 2.40
CA LEU A 9 -1.23 26.73 2.88
C LEU A 9 0.21 26.49 2.42
N GLY A 10 0.43 25.51 1.54
CA GLY A 10 1.73 25.17 1.00
C GLY A 10 2.55 24.25 1.92
N PRO A 11 3.66 23.69 1.39
CA PRO A 11 4.41 22.61 2.04
C PRO A 11 5.14 23.04 3.32
N ASP A 12 5.41 24.34 3.47
CA ASP A 12 6.20 24.90 4.57
C ASP A 12 5.35 25.39 5.74
N SER A 13 4.02 25.36 5.62
CA SER A 13 3.12 25.67 6.73
C SER A 13 2.97 24.45 7.66
N PRO A 14 3.11 24.63 8.99
CA PRO A 14 2.91 23.54 9.96
C PRO A 14 1.47 23.02 9.96
N LYS A 15 0.52 23.78 9.40
CA LYS A 15 -0.84 23.32 9.08
C LYS A 15 -0.98 23.30 7.55
N ARG A 16 -0.99 22.10 6.95
CA ARG A 16 -1.08 21.95 5.49
C ARG A 16 -2.44 22.35 4.93
N CYS A 17 -3.49 22.28 5.75
CA CYS A 17 -4.83 22.68 5.36
C CYS A 17 -5.49 23.41 6.52
N ALA A 18 -6.04 24.59 6.24
CA ALA A 18 -6.97 25.26 7.13
C ALA A 18 -8.38 25.10 6.57
N THR A 19 -9.27 24.54 7.40
CA THR A 19 -10.70 24.42 7.09
C THR A 19 -11.47 25.34 8.00
N ASP A 20 -12.05 26.37 7.41
CA ASP A 20 -12.96 27.28 8.08
C ASP A 20 -14.37 27.10 7.54
N TRP A 21 -15.34 27.14 8.44
CA TRP A 21 -16.76 26.96 8.13
C TRP A 21 -17.49 28.26 8.33
N TYR A 22 -18.21 28.70 7.29
CA TYR A 22 -18.97 29.94 7.33
C TYR A 22 -20.44 29.66 7.07
N HIS A 23 -21.31 30.32 7.81
CA HIS A 23 -22.69 30.48 7.35
C HIS A 23 -22.68 31.14 5.97
N TYR A 24 -23.53 30.71 5.04
CA TYR A 24 -23.56 31.22 3.65
C TYR A 24 -23.52 32.75 3.56
N ARG A 25 -24.32 33.44 4.38
CA ARG A 25 -24.34 34.92 4.44
C ARG A 25 -23.01 35.52 4.92
N CYS A 26 -22.29 34.80 5.77
CA CYS A 26 -21.01 35.22 6.34
C CYS A 26 -19.82 34.82 5.47
N PHE A 27 -19.96 33.83 4.58
CA PHE A 27 -18.88 33.37 3.71
C PHE A 27 -18.37 34.51 2.82
N TRP A 28 -19.28 35.25 2.19
CA TRP A 28 -18.93 36.33 1.25
C TRP A 28 -18.34 37.57 1.93
N THR A 29 -18.62 37.78 3.22
CA THR A 29 -18.07 38.91 3.97
C THR A 29 -16.78 38.53 4.69
N LEU A 30 -16.75 37.38 5.37
CA LEU A 30 -15.71 37.00 6.31
C LEU A 30 -14.69 35.99 5.76
N SER A 31 -14.99 35.25 4.68
CA SER A 31 -14.02 34.27 4.16
C SER A 31 -12.82 34.98 3.51
N PRO A 32 -11.59 34.72 3.96
CA PRO A 32 -10.40 35.31 3.36
C PRO A 32 -10.12 34.75 1.95
N TYR A 33 -10.74 33.62 1.59
CA TYR A 33 -10.56 32.93 0.31
C TYR A 33 -11.64 33.25 -0.73
N LYS A 34 -12.60 34.13 -0.42
CA LYS A 34 -13.72 34.49 -1.32
C LYS A 34 -13.28 34.97 -2.71
N ASN A 35 -12.08 35.53 -2.82
CA ASN A 35 -11.53 36.00 -4.08
C ASN A 35 -10.98 34.87 -4.98
N GLN A 36 -10.75 33.67 -4.44
CA GLN A 36 -10.28 32.49 -5.21
C GLN A 36 -11.41 31.79 -5.96
N LEU A 37 -12.67 32.10 -5.64
CA LEU A 37 -13.85 31.66 -6.40
C LEU A 37 -14.20 32.63 -7.54
N ARG A 38 -13.40 33.67 -7.79
CA ARG A 38 -13.56 34.52 -8.98
C ARG A 38 -13.26 33.68 -10.21
N GLY A 39 -14.29 33.33 -10.96
CA GLY A 39 -14.18 32.54 -12.19
C GLY A 39 -15.22 31.42 -12.31
N VAL A 40 -15.98 31.12 -11.25
CA VAL A 40 -17.18 30.30 -11.40
C VAL A 40 -18.24 31.17 -12.07
N ASP A 41 -18.64 30.81 -13.27
CA ASP A 41 -19.68 31.51 -14.00
C ASP A 41 -21.03 31.39 -13.26
N SER A 42 -21.91 32.35 -13.51
CA SER A 42 -23.20 32.42 -12.80
C SER A 42 -24.07 31.20 -13.06
N ASP A 43 -23.89 30.51 -14.18
CA ASP A 43 -24.72 29.36 -14.56
C ASP A 43 -24.31 28.12 -13.76
N THR A 44 -23.01 27.87 -13.62
CA THR A 44 -22.47 26.83 -12.73
C THR A 44 -22.92 27.05 -11.28
N LEU A 45 -22.95 28.30 -10.80
CA LEU A 45 -23.44 28.59 -9.45
C LEU A 45 -24.93 28.29 -9.31
N ASN A 46 -25.73 28.66 -10.31
CA ASN A 46 -27.16 28.40 -10.34
C ASN A 46 -27.49 26.91 -10.44
N GLU A 47 -26.71 26.14 -11.20
CA GLU A 47 -26.85 24.69 -11.32
C GLU A 47 -26.60 23.99 -9.97
N ILE A 48 -25.55 24.39 -9.25
CA ILE A 48 -25.25 23.88 -7.92
C ILE A 48 -26.39 24.21 -6.94
N LEU A 49 -26.90 25.45 -6.97
CA LEU A 49 -28.02 25.87 -6.12
C LEU A 49 -29.31 25.12 -6.47
N ALA A 50 -29.58 24.89 -7.75
CA ALA A 50 -30.71 24.12 -8.22
C ALA A 50 -30.63 22.66 -7.72
N GLY A 51 -29.46 22.02 -7.87
CA GLY A 51 -29.21 20.67 -7.36
C GLY A 51 -29.44 20.55 -5.85
N LEU A 52 -28.95 21.52 -5.06
CA LEU A 52 -29.17 21.56 -3.61
C LEU A 52 -30.63 21.81 -3.23
N SER A 53 -31.35 22.61 -4.03
CA SER A 53 -32.77 22.89 -3.79
C SER A 53 -33.65 21.64 -4.01
N GLY A 54 -33.29 20.80 -4.99
CA GLY A 54 -33.98 19.56 -5.35
C GLY A 54 -33.78 18.38 -4.40
N LEU A 55 -32.84 18.47 -3.45
CA LEU A 55 -32.62 17.41 -2.46
C LEU A 55 -33.83 17.21 -1.54
N THR A 56 -34.07 15.95 -1.16
CA THR A 56 -35.13 15.62 -0.20
C THR A 56 -34.79 16.15 1.20
N LYS A 57 -35.78 16.23 2.09
CA LYS A 57 -35.53 16.63 3.49
C LYS A 57 -34.55 15.70 4.19
N ALA A 58 -34.58 14.40 3.86
CA ALA A 58 -33.66 13.41 4.41
C ALA A 58 -32.23 13.66 3.93
N ASP A 59 -32.03 13.90 2.63
CA ASP A 59 -30.69 14.16 2.07
C ASP A 59 -30.10 15.46 2.62
N LYS A 60 -30.94 16.51 2.74
CA LYS A 60 -30.54 17.78 3.37
C LYS A 60 -30.10 17.58 4.83
N PHE A 61 -30.78 16.70 5.57
CA PHE A 61 -30.42 16.34 6.94
C PHE A 61 -29.14 15.52 7.01
N THR A 62 -28.94 14.56 6.10
CA THR A 62 -27.70 13.77 5.97
C THR A 62 -26.52 14.68 5.65
N PHE A 63 -26.65 15.55 4.64
CA PHE A 63 -25.61 16.53 4.30
C PHE A 63 -25.28 17.45 5.48
N GLN A 64 -26.30 17.90 6.21
CA GLN A 64 -26.09 18.74 7.39
C GLN A 64 -25.35 17.97 8.49
N ASN A 65 -25.70 16.71 8.75
CA ASN A 65 -24.99 15.86 9.72
C ASN A 65 -23.56 15.57 9.29
N GLU A 66 -23.32 15.27 8.02
CA GLU A 66 -21.98 15.03 7.47
C GLU A 66 -21.11 16.29 7.54
N ALA A 67 -21.67 17.47 7.26
CA ALA A 67 -20.97 18.74 7.37
C ALA A 67 -20.75 19.19 8.83
N SER A 68 -21.58 18.72 9.76
CA SER A 68 -21.44 18.98 11.21
C SER A 68 -20.43 18.07 11.88
N CYS A 69 -20.13 16.92 11.26
CA CYS A 69 -19.07 16.03 11.70
C CYS A 69 -17.72 16.63 11.28
N PRO A 70 -16.76 16.86 12.21
CA PRO A 70 -15.41 17.22 11.81
C PRO A 70 -14.89 16.13 10.85
N PRO A 71 -14.18 16.47 9.76
CA PRO A 71 -13.65 15.48 8.85
C PRO A 71 -12.86 14.46 9.67
N VAL A 72 -13.25 13.19 9.59
CA VAL A 72 -12.49 12.12 10.21
C VAL A 72 -11.08 12.25 9.66
N LEU A 73 -10.16 12.60 10.56
CA LEU A 73 -8.82 13.08 10.28
C LEU A 73 -7.93 11.92 9.81
N ASN A 74 -8.37 11.13 8.84
CA ASN A 74 -7.68 9.94 8.35
C ASN A 74 -8.21 9.51 6.98
N LYS A 75 -7.93 10.31 5.94
CA LYS A 75 -7.38 9.69 4.72
C LYS A 75 -5.89 9.41 4.97
N ARG A 76 -5.61 8.58 5.97
CA ARG A 76 -4.32 7.91 6.08
C ARG A 76 -4.50 6.58 5.40
N THR A 77 -3.87 6.42 4.25
CA THR A 77 -3.46 5.10 3.78
C THR A 77 -2.68 4.48 4.94
N VAL A 78 -3.28 3.54 5.67
CA VAL A 78 -2.56 2.83 6.73
C VAL A 78 -1.72 1.78 6.03
N CYS A 79 -0.43 2.07 5.96
CA CYS A 79 0.59 1.12 5.57
C CYS A 79 0.72 0.07 6.68
N ILE A 80 0.12 -1.10 6.48
CA ILE A 80 0.45 -2.29 7.26
C ILE A 80 1.83 -2.73 6.79
N GLN A 81 2.85 -2.49 7.60
CA GLN A 81 4.23 -2.87 7.29
C GLN A 81 4.76 -3.80 8.38
N TYR A 82 5.07 -5.01 7.96
CA TYR A 82 5.67 -6.04 8.78
C TYR A 82 7.20 -5.89 8.75
N PHE A 83 7.84 -5.70 9.92
CA PHE A 83 9.27 -5.41 10.04
C PHE A 83 10.03 -6.56 10.69
N PRO A 84 10.72 -7.42 9.93
CA PRO A 84 11.69 -8.31 10.53
C PRO A 84 12.94 -7.53 10.98
N HIS A 85 13.33 -7.73 12.24
CA HIS A 85 14.48 -7.09 12.87
C HIS A 85 15.79 -7.31 12.11
N ARG A 86 16.28 -6.26 11.43
CA ARG A 86 17.67 -5.78 11.42
C ARG A 86 17.74 -4.51 10.56
N PHE A 87 18.63 -3.59 10.94
CA PHE A 87 18.83 -2.23 10.40
C PHE A 87 17.92 -1.13 10.96
N PHE A 88 18.18 -0.69 12.20
CA PHE A 88 17.68 0.61 12.66
C PHE A 88 18.79 1.44 13.30
N LYS A 89 19.02 2.63 12.75
CA LYS A 89 19.77 3.72 13.38
C LYS A 89 18.80 4.43 14.32
N VAL A 90 18.90 4.16 15.62
CA VAL A 90 18.00 4.70 16.65
C VAL A 90 18.17 6.22 16.73
N ARG A 91 17.06 6.96 16.60
CA ARG A 91 16.94 8.41 16.85
C ARG A 91 15.82 8.64 17.88
N PRO A 92 15.83 9.76 18.63
CA PRO A 92 15.13 9.91 19.93
C PRO A 92 13.61 10.05 19.88
N SER A 93 12.94 9.71 18.78
CA SER A 93 11.48 9.55 18.74
C SER A 93 11.19 8.06 18.54
N ASN A 94 10.68 7.38 19.57
CA ASN A 94 10.46 5.92 19.65
C ASN A 94 9.43 5.33 18.67
N ILE A 95 9.14 6.02 17.56
CA ILE A 95 8.33 5.50 16.46
C ILE A 95 9.25 5.37 15.26
N ALA A 96 9.63 4.13 14.92
CA ALA A 96 10.41 3.85 13.72
C ALA A 96 9.64 4.37 12.50
N LYS A 97 10.21 5.36 11.81
CA LYS A 97 9.67 5.81 10.53
C LYS A 97 9.95 4.72 9.49
N PRO A 98 8.98 4.37 8.65
CA PRO A 98 9.19 3.38 7.62
C PRO A 98 10.31 3.86 6.69
N SER A 99 11.21 2.94 6.34
CA SER A 99 12.24 3.23 5.34
C SER A 99 11.59 3.40 3.96
N LYS A 100 12.30 3.98 2.99
CA LYS A 100 11.83 4.04 1.58
C LYS A 100 11.68 2.64 0.94
N ILE A 101 12.14 1.59 1.63
CA ILE A 101 12.18 0.21 1.18
C ILE A 101 11.11 -0.56 1.96
N GLY A 102 10.06 -0.99 1.25
CA GLY A 102 8.94 -1.76 1.81
C GLY A 102 7.78 -1.84 0.83
N ILE A 103 6.74 -2.58 1.21
CA ILE A 103 5.50 -2.68 0.45
C ILE A 103 4.31 -2.29 1.33
N THR A 104 3.29 -1.71 0.71
CA THR A 104 2.09 -1.22 1.39
C THR A 104 0.89 -1.84 0.69
N LEU A 105 0.16 -2.74 1.34
CA LEU A 105 -0.98 -3.42 0.72
C LEU A 105 -2.27 -2.62 0.94
N SER A 106 -3.13 -2.53 -0.09
CA SER A 106 -4.50 -2.08 0.09
C SER A 106 -5.32 -3.12 0.85
N LYS A 107 -6.51 -2.76 1.34
CA LYS A 107 -7.44 -3.70 1.99
C LYS A 107 -7.73 -4.92 1.13
N ASP A 108 -8.02 -4.71 -0.15
CA ASP A 108 -8.34 -5.81 -1.06
C ASP A 108 -7.13 -6.72 -1.29
N GLN A 109 -5.94 -6.14 -1.43
CA GLN A 109 -4.71 -6.91 -1.57
C GLN A 109 -4.35 -7.67 -0.29
N TRP A 110 -4.61 -7.08 0.88
CA TRP A 110 -4.45 -7.75 2.17
C TRP A 110 -5.40 -8.94 2.31
N ARG A 111 -6.68 -8.76 1.95
CA ARG A 111 -7.67 -9.85 1.93
C ARG A 111 -7.28 -10.93 0.96
N GLU A 112 -6.78 -10.57 -0.22
CA GLU A 112 -6.31 -11.54 -1.20
C GLU A 112 -5.13 -12.35 -0.64
N LEU A 113 -4.18 -11.67 0.02
CA LEU A 113 -3.05 -12.32 0.71
C LEU A 113 -3.53 -13.35 1.75
N ILE A 114 -4.53 -13.01 2.57
CA ILE A 114 -5.13 -13.93 3.55
C ILE A 114 -5.74 -15.15 2.83
N LYS A 115 -6.50 -14.95 1.75
CA LYS A 115 -7.12 -16.07 1.02
C LYS A 115 -6.08 -17.06 0.49
N ILE A 116 -4.97 -16.56 -0.03
CA ILE A 116 -3.92 -17.40 -0.63
C ILE A 116 -2.89 -17.92 0.38
N GLN A 117 -2.98 -17.55 1.67
CA GLN A 117 -1.94 -17.85 2.68
C GLN A 117 -1.63 -19.36 2.82
N ASN A 118 -2.65 -20.21 2.69
CA ASN A 118 -2.49 -21.66 2.76
C ASN A 118 -1.74 -22.21 1.54
N GLY A 119 -1.98 -21.61 0.36
CA GLY A 119 -1.25 -21.90 -0.86
C GLY A 119 0.23 -21.51 -0.74
N ILE A 120 0.51 -20.30 -0.23
CA ILE A 120 1.89 -19.83 0.02
C ILE A 120 2.60 -20.75 1.01
N THR A 121 1.94 -21.15 2.09
CA THR A 121 2.52 -22.03 3.12
C THR A 121 2.82 -23.42 2.55
N SER A 122 1.94 -23.96 1.71
CA SER A 122 2.16 -25.24 1.04
C SER A 122 3.31 -25.16 0.04
N ALA A 123 3.35 -24.10 -0.77
CA ALA A 123 4.45 -23.84 -1.70
C ALA A 123 5.80 -23.71 -0.99
N THR A 124 5.84 -23.00 0.14
CA THR A 124 7.05 -22.84 0.96
C THR A 124 7.57 -24.18 1.47
N LYS A 125 6.69 -25.08 1.92
CA LYS A 125 7.05 -26.44 2.35
C LYS A 125 7.61 -27.27 1.19
N ILE A 126 6.98 -27.22 0.01
CA ILE A 126 7.44 -27.93 -1.19
C ILE A 126 8.85 -27.47 -1.57
N MET A 127 9.10 -26.16 -1.54
CA MET A 127 10.42 -25.59 -1.86
C MET A 127 11.49 -25.98 -0.85
N ALA A 128 11.15 -26.05 0.44
CA ALA A 128 12.08 -26.49 1.48
C ALA A 128 12.52 -27.96 1.31
N VAL A 129 11.60 -28.86 0.90
CA VAL A 129 11.94 -30.27 0.64
C VAL A 129 12.87 -30.40 -0.56
N LYS A 130 12.58 -29.70 -1.66
CA LYS A 130 13.40 -29.73 -2.89
C LYS A 130 14.85 -29.28 -2.66
N GLY A 131 15.08 -28.30 -1.79
CA GLY A 131 16.44 -27.85 -1.44
C GLY A 131 17.26 -28.93 -0.72
N SER A 132 16.62 -29.76 0.11
CA SER A 132 17.29 -30.81 0.87
C SER A 132 17.76 -32.00 0.01
N GLU A 133 17.00 -32.38 -1.03
CA GLU A 133 17.35 -33.51 -1.90
C GLU A 133 18.55 -33.24 -2.81
N LYS A 134 18.81 -31.98 -3.17
CA LYS A 134 19.96 -31.59 -4.00
C LYS A 134 21.31 -31.75 -3.27
N LYS A 135 21.32 -31.70 -1.93
CA LYS A 135 22.56 -31.83 -1.13
C LYS A 135 23.17 -33.24 -1.18
N THR A 136 22.36 -34.27 -1.35
CA THR A 136 22.85 -35.67 -1.28
C THR A 136 23.53 -36.15 -2.57
N LYS A 137 23.46 -35.40 -3.68
CA LYS A 137 24.03 -35.82 -4.98
C LYS A 137 25.28 -35.05 -5.43
N LYS A 138 25.77 -34.07 -4.67
CA LYS A 138 26.82 -33.13 -5.11
C LYS A 138 28.16 -33.26 -4.38
N SER A 139 28.45 -34.41 -3.76
CA SER A 139 29.72 -34.67 -3.07
C SER A 139 30.75 -35.48 -3.86
N ASP A 140 30.54 -35.79 -5.14
CA ASP A 140 31.53 -36.52 -5.97
C ASP A 140 31.58 -36.02 -7.42
N LYS A 141 31.97 -34.76 -7.67
CA LYS A 141 32.73 -34.41 -8.88
C LYS A 141 33.29 -32.99 -8.79
N LYS A 142 34.59 -32.89 -8.50
CA LYS A 142 35.40 -31.69 -8.71
C LYS A 142 36.30 -31.94 -9.93
N LYS A 143 36.12 -31.16 -10.99
CA LYS A 143 37.12 -30.64 -11.95
C LYS A 143 36.37 -29.81 -12.99
N GLU A 144 36.59 -28.50 -12.96
CA GLU A 144 37.32 -27.75 -14.00
C GLU A 144 36.56 -27.78 -15.34
N ASP A 145 35.88 -26.68 -15.68
CA ASP A 145 36.39 -25.88 -16.79
C ASP A 145 35.87 -24.44 -16.76
N ASN A 146 36.70 -23.57 -17.30
CA ASN A 146 36.56 -22.12 -17.38
C ASN A 146 35.97 -21.77 -18.74
N SER A 147 34.69 -21.39 -18.81
CA SER A 147 34.10 -20.84 -20.03
C SER A 147 33.29 -19.59 -19.73
N LYS A 148 33.91 -18.48 -20.13
CA LYS A 148 33.35 -17.17 -20.42
C LYS A 148 32.04 -17.33 -21.20
N ILE A 149 30.91 -16.94 -20.60
CA ILE A 149 29.61 -16.81 -21.28
C ILE A 149 29.32 -15.31 -21.32
N GLU A 150 29.11 -14.83 -22.54
CA GLU A 150 28.79 -13.46 -22.88
C GLU A 150 27.36 -13.15 -22.44
N ASP A 151 27.18 -11.89 -22.01
CA ASP A 151 25.92 -11.32 -21.54
C ASP A 151 24.88 -11.33 -22.68
N GLU A 152 24.02 -12.33 -22.68
CA GLU A 152 22.70 -12.24 -23.31
C GLU A 152 21.71 -11.84 -22.21
N GLU A 153 21.30 -10.57 -22.26
CA GLU A 153 20.21 -10.00 -21.45
C GLU A 153 18.87 -10.65 -21.88
N ASP A 154 18.66 -11.90 -21.48
CA ASP A 154 17.35 -12.53 -21.55
C ASP A 154 16.49 -12.00 -20.40
N ASP A 155 15.62 -11.08 -20.80
CA ASP A 155 14.90 -10.09 -20.01
C ASP A 155 13.67 -10.67 -19.28
N ASP A 156 13.73 -11.95 -18.87
CA ASP A 156 12.71 -12.63 -18.07
C ASP A 156 13.26 -12.87 -16.65
N ASP A 157 12.98 -11.93 -15.73
CA ASP A 157 13.26 -11.96 -14.28
C ASP A 157 12.59 -13.15 -13.53
N GLU A 158 12.00 -14.10 -14.25
CA GLU A 158 11.34 -15.27 -13.69
C GLU A 158 12.38 -16.34 -13.32
N LEU A 159 12.83 -16.29 -12.07
CA LEU A 159 13.76 -17.25 -11.52
C LEU A 159 13.25 -18.69 -11.75
N PRO A 160 14.05 -19.59 -12.35
CA PRO A 160 13.60 -20.94 -12.68
C PRO A 160 13.18 -21.70 -11.40
N GLY A 161 11.94 -22.19 -11.38
CA GLY A 161 11.36 -22.91 -10.24
C GLY A 161 10.65 -22.03 -9.21
N GLN A 162 10.39 -20.77 -9.52
CA GLN A 162 9.55 -19.88 -8.72
C GLN A 162 8.06 -20.27 -8.81
N ILE A 163 7.35 -20.18 -7.68
CA ILE A 163 5.88 -20.29 -7.62
C ILE A 163 5.31 -18.88 -7.42
N LEU A 164 4.39 -18.45 -8.29
CA LEU A 164 3.79 -17.11 -8.28
C LEU A 164 2.33 -17.13 -7.87
N PHE A 165 1.94 -16.14 -7.07
CA PHE A 165 0.55 -15.84 -6.72
C PHE A 165 0.28 -14.36 -7.01
N SER A 166 -0.83 -14.07 -7.69
CA SER A 166 -1.22 -12.70 -7.98
C SER A 166 -2.02 -12.10 -6.82
N LEU A 167 -1.62 -10.93 -6.32
CA LEU A 167 -2.41 -10.12 -5.37
C LEU A 167 -3.23 -9.04 -6.10
N SER A 168 -2.66 -8.51 -7.17
CA SER A 168 -3.27 -7.57 -8.09
C SER A 168 -2.47 -7.57 -9.39
N TRP A 169 -2.94 -6.89 -10.43
CA TRP A 169 -2.23 -6.80 -11.71
C TRP A 169 -0.74 -6.39 -11.60
N LYS A 170 -0.42 -5.54 -10.62
CA LYS A 170 0.94 -5.03 -10.35
C LYS A 170 1.67 -5.68 -9.19
N ARG A 171 1.04 -6.55 -8.42
CA ARG A 171 1.64 -7.07 -7.17
C ARG A 171 1.48 -8.56 -7.09
N ARG A 172 2.59 -9.23 -6.80
CA ARG A 172 2.66 -10.69 -6.73
C ARG A 172 3.35 -11.11 -5.45
N VAL A 173 2.97 -12.28 -4.96
CA VAL A 173 3.74 -13.05 -3.99
C VAL A 173 4.47 -14.12 -4.77
N SER A 174 5.75 -14.27 -4.47
CA SER A 174 6.64 -15.14 -5.22
C SER A 174 7.40 -15.98 -4.20
N ILE A 175 7.41 -17.30 -4.38
CA ILE A 175 8.17 -18.23 -3.52
C ILE A 175 9.29 -18.81 -4.35
N PHE A 176 10.51 -18.68 -3.85
CA PHE A 176 11.72 -19.16 -4.50
C PHE A 176 12.75 -19.62 -3.47
N GLU A 177 13.75 -20.34 -3.94
CA GLU A 177 14.90 -20.77 -3.14
C GLU A 177 16.00 -19.70 -3.23
N CYS A 178 16.46 -19.19 -2.09
CA CYS A 178 17.57 -18.26 -2.00
C CYS A 178 18.54 -18.77 -0.93
N ASN A 179 19.79 -19.04 -1.33
CA ASN A 179 20.81 -19.60 -0.44
C ASN A 179 20.32 -20.86 0.31
N GLU A 180 19.66 -21.78 -0.42
CA GLU A 180 19.13 -23.05 0.11
C GLU A 180 17.97 -22.90 1.11
N GLU A 181 17.46 -21.68 1.30
CA GLU A 181 16.28 -21.41 2.11
C GLU A 181 15.10 -20.98 1.24
N ALA A 182 13.89 -21.40 1.60
CA ALA A 182 12.69 -20.91 0.96
C ALA A 182 12.40 -19.47 1.42
N VAL A 183 12.15 -18.58 0.47
CA VAL A 183 11.86 -17.16 0.70
C VAL A 183 10.49 -16.83 0.10
N VAL A 184 9.69 -16.09 0.86
CA VAL A 184 8.40 -15.54 0.42
C VAL A 184 8.59 -14.06 0.11
N ASP A 185 8.58 -13.67 -1.15
CA ASP A 185 8.76 -12.28 -1.56
C ASP A 185 7.46 -11.67 -2.07
N ILE A 186 7.07 -10.56 -1.46
CA ILE A 186 5.87 -9.79 -1.78
C ILE A 186 6.34 -8.49 -2.43
N ARG A 187 6.06 -8.32 -3.72
CA ARG A 187 6.70 -7.26 -4.53
C ARG A 187 5.75 -6.63 -5.55
N GLU A 188 5.98 -5.35 -5.82
CA GLU A 188 5.38 -4.61 -6.93
C GLU A 188 6.20 -4.83 -8.21
N TYR A 189 5.53 -4.96 -9.34
CA TYR A 189 6.13 -5.16 -10.66
C TYR A 189 5.85 -3.94 -11.52
N THR A 190 6.80 -3.58 -12.38
CA THR A 190 6.63 -2.45 -13.32
C THR A 190 5.73 -2.87 -14.49
N GLU A 191 5.06 -1.89 -15.11
CA GLU A 191 4.25 -2.10 -16.32
C GLU A 191 5.07 -2.07 -17.61
N GLU A 192 6.38 -1.97 -17.49
CA GLU A 192 7.25 -1.98 -18.67
C GLU A 192 7.13 -3.32 -19.39
N LYS A 193 7.53 -3.36 -20.66
CA LYS A 193 7.26 -4.47 -21.60
C LYS A 193 7.64 -5.86 -21.08
N THR A 194 8.50 -5.94 -20.06
CA THR A 194 9.07 -7.17 -19.52
C THR A 194 8.68 -7.49 -18.06
N PHE A 195 7.66 -6.83 -17.48
CA PHE A 195 7.17 -7.09 -16.09
C PHE A 195 8.32 -7.30 -15.08
N LYS A 196 9.23 -6.33 -14.99
CA LYS A 196 10.42 -6.44 -14.14
C LYS A 196 10.08 -6.28 -12.66
N ARG A 197 10.87 -6.93 -11.81
CA ARG A 197 10.76 -6.79 -10.34
C ARG A 197 11.10 -5.35 -9.93
N SER A 198 10.20 -4.66 -9.24
CA SER A 198 10.53 -3.32 -8.72
C SER A 198 11.34 -3.39 -7.41
N THR A 199 11.94 -2.26 -7.04
CA THR A 199 12.59 -2.07 -5.73
C THR A 199 11.60 -2.07 -4.57
N LYS A 200 10.31 -1.89 -4.83
CA LYS A 200 9.24 -1.90 -3.82
C LYS A 200 8.78 -3.33 -3.56
N GLY A 201 9.29 -3.92 -2.49
CA GLY A 201 8.89 -5.25 -2.05
C GLY A 201 9.54 -5.61 -0.73
N VAL A 202 9.18 -6.78 -0.22
CA VAL A 202 9.80 -7.37 0.96
C VAL A 202 9.96 -8.86 0.72
N ALA A 203 11.20 -9.34 0.93
CA ALA A 203 11.52 -10.76 0.96
C ALA A 203 11.51 -11.22 2.42
N LEU A 204 10.65 -12.19 2.73
CA LEU A 204 10.47 -12.75 4.05
C LEU A 204 11.09 -14.15 4.11
N SER A 205 11.92 -14.40 5.12
CA SER A 205 12.33 -15.77 5.43
C SER A 205 11.15 -16.58 5.95
N VAL A 206 11.26 -17.91 5.96
CA VAL A 206 10.19 -18.80 6.48
C VAL A 206 9.76 -18.40 7.89
N ALA A 207 10.71 -18.13 8.78
CA ALA A 207 10.42 -17.72 10.16
C ALA A 207 9.69 -16.38 10.23
N GLN A 208 10.03 -15.44 9.34
CA GLN A 208 9.37 -14.14 9.26
C GLN A 208 7.95 -14.29 8.70
N TRP A 209 7.75 -15.14 7.70
CA TRP A 209 6.43 -15.47 7.18
C TRP A 209 5.54 -16.12 8.24
N THR A 210 6.04 -17.09 9.00
CA THR A 210 5.27 -17.73 10.09
C THR A 210 4.81 -16.72 11.14
N LYS A 211 5.69 -15.83 11.58
CA LYS A 211 5.31 -14.75 12.50
C LYS A 211 4.30 -13.77 11.92
N LEU A 212 4.34 -13.53 10.61
CA LEU A 212 3.30 -12.73 9.95
C LEU A 212 1.94 -13.45 10.00
N LEU A 213 1.91 -14.76 9.77
CA LEU A 213 0.68 -15.57 9.87
C LEU A 213 0.09 -15.55 11.29
N GLU A 214 0.94 -15.57 12.32
CA GLU A 214 0.50 -15.48 13.73
C GLU A 214 -0.19 -14.13 14.03
N GLU A 215 0.32 -13.04 13.44
CA GLU A 215 -0.22 -11.69 13.64
C GLU A 215 -1.33 -11.31 12.65
N MET A 216 -1.54 -12.09 11.59
CA MET A 216 -2.55 -11.81 10.56
C MET A 216 -3.97 -11.58 11.12
N PRO A 217 -4.48 -12.35 12.10
CA PRO A 217 -5.79 -12.09 12.69
C PRO A 217 -5.88 -10.74 13.41
N ASN A 218 -4.82 -10.36 14.13
CA ASN A 218 -4.74 -9.06 14.82
C ASN A 218 -4.74 -7.92 13.82
N ILE A 219 -3.94 -8.05 12.76
CA ILE A 219 -3.86 -7.07 11.68
C ILE A 219 -5.22 -6.95 10.98
N ASP A 220 -5.87 -8.07 10.63
CA ASP A 220 -7.17 -8.06 9.95
C ASP A 220 -8.25 -7.37 10.80
N CYS A 221 -8.30 -7.64 12.10
CA CYS A 221 -9.18 -6.93 13.02
C CYS A 221 -8.93 -5.42 13.00
N LEU A 222 -7.67 -4.98 12.97
CA LEU A 222 -7.31 -3.56 12.85
C LEU A 222 -7.73 -2.96 11.50
N VAL A 223 -7.54 -3.68 10.38
CA VAL A 223 -7.97 -3.23 9.04
C VAL A 223 -9.49 -3.01 9.03
N GLN A 224 -10.24 -3.97 9.56
CA GLN A 224 -11.70 -3.89 9.64
C GLN A 224 -12.13 -2.70 10.49
N ARG A 225 -11.51 -2.50 11.66
CA ARG A 225 -11.84 -1.40 12.58
C ARG A 225 -11.53 -0.02 11.99
N LEU A 226 -10.45 0.10 11.23
CA LEU A 226 -10.05 1.35 10.61
C LEU A 226 -10.90 1.71 9.39
N GLY A 227 -11.73 0.77 8.89
CA GLY A 227 -12.59 1.00 7.73
C GLY A 227 -11.82 1.17 6.42
N ILE A 228 -10.52 0.85 6.42
CA ILE A 228 -9.63 0.94 5.25
C ILE A 228 -9.80 -0.32 4.43
#